data_AF-A0A146G9U3-F1
#
_entry.id   AF-A0A146G9U3-F1
#
_cell.length_a   1.000
_cell.length_b   1.000
_cell.length_c   1.000
_cell.angle_alpha   90.00
_cell.angle_beta   90.00
_cell.angle_gamma   90.00
#
_symmetry.space_group_name_H-M   'P 1'
#
loop_
_entity.id
_entity.type
_entity.pdbx_description
1 polymer ?
#
loop_
_entity_poly.entity_id
_entity_poly.type
_entity_poly.pdbx_seq_one_letter_code
_entity_poly.pdbx_strand_id
1 'polypeptide(L)'
;MIKESLSSRSARHLVYALAGAASLAVHSAAAATYSWVPSTGGNWDLTTANWNDGVSTTAWVNGVGNAASFGAFGAGPTISLTTNIVAGTLTTNGGATLVLNGAGTLDVTTITTGNSGSIDLSVKLTGSHGLTLTSTGAAGSQGRLNIKAAADYTGDTTLSGTAYLLSDNVSNALPITTTLNMSSGTTFRFAKNGVTQEIAGLAGNGTVTSSATGSVLTLRTKSGVTTAYSGSMGFTGGGVLSVVVAGSGTQTLSGGNLNYNGSTTVSSGTLLLGASLNNSSSVTVSGGTLNSSALDTKLGAGAVSMSSGTIDIRGSAAGKFTLAAGQNFTTTGGTIKFDLGTGTDQIIGSGVGAFSLTNTTLALILGTGFDYSNSYTLFSGFSGGSLSGLVVSGYDTTNYTASLSNAGVLSFAAVPEPSTIALGALGVALIAFRLRRRAI
;
A
#
# COMPACT_ATOMS: atom_id res chain seq x y z
N MET A 1 -49.34 -79.80 -4.79
CA MET A 1 -49.65 -80.10 -6.21
C MET A 1 -49.78 -78.77 -6.93
N ILE A 2 -49.19 -78.65 -8.12
CA ILE A 2 -48.96 -77.44 -8.96
C ILE A 2 -47.72 -76.64 -8.56
N LYS A 3 -46.82 -76.22 -9.45
CA LYS A 3 -46.14 -76.76 -10.64
C LYS A 3 -45.04 -75.72 -10.93
N GLU A 4 -43.86 -76.17 -11.30
CA GLU A 4 -42.66 -75.37 -11.55
C GLU A 4 -42.83 -74.25 -12.60
N SER A 5 -41.96 -73.24 -12.52
CA SER A 5 -41.37 -72.59 -13.70
C SER A 5 -40.09 -71.85 -13.28
N LEU A 6 -38.95 -72.57 -13.27
CA LEU A 6 -37.64 -71.96 -13.47
C LEU A 6 -37.43 -71.76 -14.98
N SER A 7 -37.16 -70.52 -15.42
CA SER A 7 -36.45 -70.28 -16.68
C SER A 7 -35.05 -69.74 -16.38
N SER A 8 -34.07 -70.55 -16.77
CA SER A 8 -32.64 -70.37 -16.59
C SER A 8 -31.98 -69.47 -17.64
N ARG A 9 -30.75 -69.03 -17.31
CA ARG A 9 -29.61 -68.63 -18.18
C ARG A 9 -29.59 -67.13 -18.53
N SER A 10 -28.50 -66.40 -18.30
CA SER A 10 -27.10 -66.77 -18.54
C SER A 10 -26.11 -65.84 -17.82
N ALA A 11 -25.13 -66.46 -17.12
CA ALA A 11 -23.72 -66.09 -16.99
C ALA A 11 -23.31 -64.71 -16.40
N ARG A 12 -22.30 -64.55 -15.55
CA ARG A 12 -21.28 -65.42 -14.93
C ARG A 12 -20.54 -64.54 -13.88
N HIS A 13 -20.32 -65.10 -12.69
CA HIS A 13 -19.08 -65.06 -11.88
C HIS A 13 -18.16 -63.82 -11.97
N LEU A 14 -17.92 -63.14 -10.84
CA LEU A 14 -16.61 -63.16 -10.15
C LEU A 14 -16.65 -62.45 -8.77
N VAL A 15 -16.47 -63.25 -7.72
CA VAL A 15 -15.65 -63.00 -6.50
C VAL A 15 -15.54 -61.55 -5.98
N TYR A 16 -16.20 -61.26 -4.86
CA TYR A 16 -15.68 -60.31 -3.87
C TYR A 16 -15.51 -61.03 -2.54
N ALA A 17 -14.26 -61.33 -2.23
CA ALA A 17 -13.82 -61.84 -0.95
C ALA A 17 -13.65 -60.69 0.05
N LEU A 18 -14.17 -60.94 1.25
CA LEU A 18 -13.64 -60.49 2.54
C LEU A 18 -13.58 -58.98 2.80
N ALA A 19 -14.67 -58.49 3.42
CA ALA A 19 -14.67 -57.31 4.27
C ALA A 19 -13.75 -57.54 5.48
N GLY A 20 -12.47 -57.21 5.33
CA GLY A 20 -11.56 -56.94 6.43
C GLY A 20 -11.56 -55.44 6.69
N ALA A 21 -12.20 -55.02 7.78
CA ALA A 21 -12.16 -53.65 8.27
C ALA A 21 -10.73 -53.29 8.69
N ALA A 22 -9.92 -52.81 7.73
CA ALA A 22 -8.83 -51.91 8.05
C ALA A 22 -9.46 -50.54 8.26
N SER A 23 -9.67 -50.17 9.53
CA SER A 23 -9.75 -48.77 9.90
C SER A 23 -8.49 -48.10 9.39
N LEU A 24 -8.56 -47.49 8.21
CA LEU A 24 -7.59 -46.52 7.74
C LEU A 24 -7.74 -45.34 8.69
N ALA A 25 -7.05 -45.42 9.83
CA ALA A 25 -6.70 -44.24 10.57
C ALA A 25 -5.95 -43.38 9.59
N VAL A 26 -6.65 -42.39 9.02
CA VAL A 26 -6.03 -41.19 8.51
C VAL A 26 -5.37 -40.57 9.74
N HIS A 27 -4.19 -41.10 10.08
CA HIS A 27 -3.22 -40.37 10.83
C HIS A 27 -3.00 -39.13 9.97
N SER A 28 -3.56 -38.00 10.41
CA SER A 28 -2.98 -36.71 10.09
C SER A 28 -1.53 -36.82 10.54
N ALA A 29 -0.64 -37.23 9.64
CA ALA A 29 0.76 -37.44 9.93
C ALA A 29 1.26 -36.12 10.51
N ALA A 30 1.75 -36.16 11.74
CA ALA A 30 2.37 -35.00 12.36
C ALA A 30 3.44 -34.46 11.41
N ALA A 31 3.52 -33.13 11.30
CA ALA A 31 4.55 -32.46 10.54
C ALA A 31 5.94 -33.01 10.91
N ALA A 32 6.63 -33.64 9.96
CA ALA A 32 7.96 -34.20 10.21
C ALA A 32 9.00 -33.06 10.14
N THR A 33 9.83 -32.93 11.19
CA THR A 33 10.97 -32.01 11.16
C THR A 33 12.19 -32.76 10.68
N TYR A 34 12.77 -32.30 9.57
CA TYR A 34 14.03 -32.78 9.05
C TYR A 34 15.13 -31.78 9.41
N SER A 35 16.22 -32.27 10.01
CA SER A 35 17.38 -31.46 10.39
C SER A 35 18.52 -31.65 9.40
N TRP A 36 19.10 -30.57 8.90
CA TRP A 36 20.26 -30.61 8.00
C TRP A 36 21.46 -31.22 8.73
N VAL A 37 22.08 -32.24 8.13
CA VAL A 37 23.17 -33.02 8.75
C VAL A 37 24.56 -32.47 8.40
N PRO A 38 24.87 -32.11 7.13
CA PRO A 38 26.19 -31.59 6.79
C PRO A 38 26.55 -30.33 7.60
N SER A 39 27.76 -30.29 8.13
CA SER A 39 28.32 -29.09 8.77
C SER A 39 28.79 -28.04 7.76
N THR A 40 28.79 -28.38 6.47
CA THR A 40 29.16 -27.55 5.32
C THR A 40 27.97 -27.43 4.35
N GLY A 41 28.21 -26.79 3.20
CA GLY A 41 27.24 -26.74 2.10
C GLY A 41 26.89 -28.11 1.51
N GLY A 42 25.90 -28.15 0.62
CA GLY A 42 25.47 -29.38 -0.04
C GLY A 42 24.20 -29.19 -0.86
N ASN A 43 23.68 -30.28 -1.44
CA ASN A 43 22.45 -30.22 -2.21
C ASN A 43 21.22 -30.44 -1.32
N TRP A 44 20.23 -29.56 -1.45
CA TRP A 44 18.88 -29.83 -0.98
C TRP A 44 18.08 -30.36 -2.16
N ASP A 45 17.94 -31.68 -2.20
CA ASP A 45 17.23 -32.39 -3.27
C ASP A 45 16.51 -33.64 -2.73
N LEU A 46 15.82 -34.36 -3.62
CA LEU A 46 14.97 -35.51 -3.28
C LEU A 46 15.72 -36.84 -3.27
N THR A 47 17.04 -36.83 -3.47
CA THR A 47 17.85 -38.04 -3.68
C THR A 47 19.03 -38.15 -2.73
N THR A 48 19.58 -37.03 -2.28
CA THR A 48 20.79 -36.95 -1.46
C THR A 48 20.42 -37.01 0.02
N ALA A 49 21.04 -37.94 0.75
CA ALA A 49 20.77 -38.18 2.16
C ALA A 49 21.42 -37.14 3.10
N ASN A 50 21.05 -35.87 2.96
CA ASN A 50 21.58 -34.74 3.75
C ASN A 50 20.71 -34.34 4.95
N TRP A 51 19.58 -35.03 5.17
CA TRP A 51 18.60 -34.68 6.20
C TRP A 51 18.50 -35.78 7.26
N ASN A 52 18.19 -35.43 8.50
CA ASN A 52 17.86 -36.36 9.57
C ASN A 52 16.40 -36.18 9.96
N ASP A 53 15.61 -37.24 9.89
CA ASP A 53 14.17 -37.25 10.18
C ASP A 53 13.84 -37.54 11.68
N GLY A 54 14.84 -37.48 12.54
CA GLY A 54 14.79 -37.87 13.95
C GLY A 54 15.21 -39.33 14.19
N VAL A 55 15.33 -40.14 13.14
CA VAL A 55 15.68 -41.56 13.23
C VAL A 55 16.96 -41.86 12.44
N SER A 56 17.06 -41.39 11.21
CA SER A 56 18.14 -41.73 10.30
C SER A 56 18.47 -40.61 9.31
N THR A 57 19.65 -40.69 8.69
CA THR A 57 19.99 -39.83 7.55
C THR A 57 19.21 -40.27 6.31
N THR A 58 18.47 -39.35 5.71
CA THR A 58 17.54 -39.59 4.61
C THR A 58 17.54 -38.41 3.63
N ALA A 59 16.95 -38.61 2.45
CA ALA A 59 16.72 -37.55 1.49
C ALA A 59 15.53 -36.66 1.89
N TRP A 60 15.45 -35.45 1.33
CA TRP A 60 14.30 -34.58 1.59
C TRP A 60 13.03 -35.16 0.99
N VAL A 61 11.93 -35.06 1.74
CA VAL A 61 10.58 -35.40 1.26
C VAL A 61 9.80 -34.11 1.10
N ASN A 62 9.44 -33.77 -0.14
CA ASN A 62 8.60 -32.61 -0.42
C ASN A 62 7.23 -32.74 0.26
N GLY A 63 6.81 -31.69 0.97
CA GLY A 63 5.51 -31.65 1.60
C GLY A 63 5.30 -30.37 2.41
N VAL A 64 4.11 -29.77 2.25
CA VAL A 64 3.70 -28.57 3.01
C VAL A 64 3.55 -28.84 4.51
N GLY A 65 3.52 -30.11 4.93
CA GLY A 65 3.56 -30.51 6.33
C GLY A 65 4.98 -30.68 6.88
N ASN A 66 6.03 -30.67 6.05
CA ASN A 66 7.39 -30.98 6.49
C ASN A 66 8.16 -29.71 6.84
N ALA A 67 8.96 -29.75 7.90
CA ALA A 67 9.79 -28.63 8.34
C ALA A 67 11.27 -28.91 8.05
N ALA A 68 11.93 -27.96 7.40
CA ALA A 68 13.37 -27.95 7.19
C ALA A 68 14.05 -27.13 8.29
N SER A 69 14.90 -27.78 9.09
CA SER A 69 15.65 -27.14 10.17
C SER A 69 17.15 -27.14 9.86
N PHE A 70 17.74 -25.96 9.79
CA PHE A 70 19.17 -25.77 9.68
C PHE A 70 19.76 -25.43 11.05
N GLY A 71 20.73 -26.23 11.50
CA GLY A 71 21.51 -25.96 12.71
C GLY A 71 22.35 -24.68 12.59
N ALA A 72 23.07 -24.35 13.67
CA ALA A 72 24.01 -23.23 13.62
C ALA A 72 25.26 -23.60 12.83
N PHE A 73 25.67 -22.74 11.90
CA PHE A 73 26.88 -22.94 11.11
C PHE A 73 28.05 -22.08 11.62
N GLY A 74 29.25 -22.66 11.63
CA GLY A 74 30.48 -21.93 11.96
C GLY A 74 31.01 -21.03 10.83
N ALA A 75 30.69 -21.37 9.58
CA ALA A 75 31.00 -20.59 8.37
C ALA A 75 29.81 -20.63 7.42
N GLY A 76 29.65 -19.63 6.55
CA GLY A 76 28.44 -19.49 5.71
C GLY A 76 28.29 -20.64 4.71
N PRO A 77 27.37 -21.60 4.93
CA PRO A 77 27.21 -22.72 4.03
C PRO A 77 26.45 -22.27 2.78
N THR A 78 26.75 -22.92 1.65
CA THR A 78 25.96 -22.80 0.43
C THR A 78 25.17 -24.08 0.21
N ILE A 79 23.84 -23.96 0.21
CA ILE A 79 22.92 -25.05 -0.04
C ILE A 79 22.30 -24.85 -1.43
N SER A 80 22.52 -25.82 -2.31
CA SER A 80 22.04 -25.77 -3.68
C SER A 80 20.76 -26.57 -3.84
N LEU A 81 19.67 -25.88 -4.20
CA LEU A 81 18.42 -26.50 -4.64
C LEU A 81 18.57 -26.89 -6.10
N THR A 82 18.80 -28.18 -6.36
CA THR A 82 18.92 -28.73 -7.72
C THR A 82 17.57 -29.13 -8.32
N THR A 83 16.52 -29.09 -7.51
CA THR A 83 15.13 -29.40 -7.85
C THR A 83 14.19 -28.45 -7.09
N ASN A 84 12.92 -28.42 -7.46
CA ASN A 84 11.91 -27.67 -6.72
C ASN A 84 11.66 -28.32 -5.35
N ILE A 85 11.71 -27.50 -4.31
CA ILE A 85 11.54 -27.91 -2.92
C ILE A 85 10.23 -27.34 -2.39
N VAL A 86 9.46 -28.20 -1.72
CA VAL A 86 8.23 -27.83 -1.00
C VAL A 86 8.41 -28.17 0.47
N ALA A 87 8.27 -27.17 1.33
CA ALA A 87 8.34 -27.29 2.78
C ALA A 87 7.21 -26.47 3.44
N GLY A 88 6.70 -26.91 4.57
CA GLY A 88 5.84 -26.07 5.40
C GLY A 88 6.64 -24.92 6.02
N THR A 89 7.73 -25.29 6.68
CA THR A 89 8.57 -24.35 7.45
C THR A 89 10.04 -24.50 7.08
N LEU A 90 10.75 -23.38 7.01
CA LEU A 90 12.20 -23.31 6.95
C LEU A 90 12.71 -22.56 8.19
N THR A 91 13.59 -23.18 8.98
CA THR A 91 14.16 -22.59 10.20
C THR A 91 15.67 -22.55 10.13
N THR A 92 16.29 -21.43 10.54
CA THR A 92 17.72 -21.35 10.85
C THR A 92 17.92 -21.08 12.34
N ASN A 93 18.80 -21.83 12.99
CA ASN A 93 19.02 -21.71 14.43
C ASN A 93 20.20 -20.78 14.82
N GLY A 94 20.69 -19.96 13.88
CA GLY A 94 21.73 -18.96 14.13
C GLY A 94 23.08 -19.25 13.45
N GLY A 95 24.11 -18.51 13.85
CA GLY A 95 25.47 -18.67 13.33
C GLY A 95 25.73 -17.86 12.06
N ALA A 96 26.54 -18.41 11.16
CA ALA A 96 26.87 -17.77 9.89
C ALA A 96 25.67 -17.72 8.91
N THR A 97 25.73 -16.83 7.92
CA THR A 97 24.68 -16.69 6.91
C THR A 97 24.52 -17.96 6.08
N LEU A 98 23.31 -18.52 6.07
CA LEU A 98 22.90 -19.60 5.19
C LEU A 98 22.67 -19.06 3.77
N VAL A 99 23.40 -19.55 2.78
CA VAL A 99 23.16 -19.20 1.38
C VAL A 99 22.32 -20.29 0.73
N LEU A 100 21.14 -19.92 0.22
CA LEU A 100 20.29 -20.80 -0.57
C LEU A 100 20.36 -20.38 -2.03
N ASN A 101 20.90 -21.24 -2.89
CA ASN A 101 21.09 -20.99 -4.32
C ASN A 101 20.65 -22.21 -5.15
N GLY A 102 20.86 -22.16 -6.47
CA GLY A 102 20.55 -23.27 -7.37
C GLY A 102 19.44 -22.93 -8.38
N ALA A 103 19.15 -23.90 -9.24
CA ALA A 103 18.18 -23.76 -10.34
C ALA A 103 16.74 -24.07 -9.91
N GLY A 104 16.55 -24.73 -8.77
CA GLY A 104 15.22 -25.04 -8.22
C GLY A 104 14.52 -23.83 -7.59
N THR A 105 13.23 -23.99 -7.33
CA THR A 105 12.43 -23.04 -6.55
C THR A 105 12.19 -23.53 -5.12
N LEU A 106 11.83 -22.61 -4.23
CA LEU A 106 11.42 -22.93 -2.87
C LEU A 106 9.97 -22.50 -2.65
N ASP A 107 9.10 -23.48 -2.40
CA ASP A 107 7.74 -23.28 -1.96
C ASP A 107 7.68 -23.49 -0.44
N VAL A 108 7.47 -22.40 0.31
CA VAL A 108 7.46 -22.41 1.78
C VAL A 108 6.46 -21.42 2.36
N THR A 109 5.71 -21.86 3.38
CA THR A 109 4.70 -21.01 4.04
C THR A 109 5.31 -20.16 5.14
N THR A 110 6.31 -20.67 5.87
CA THR A 110 6.92 -20.01 7.02
C THR A 110 8.44 -20.08 6.97
N ILE A 111 9.09 -18.93 7.16
CA ILE A 111 10.54 -18.84 7.38
C ILE A 111 10.77 -18.31 8.80
N THR A 112 11.60 -18.99 9.57
CA THR A 112 12.02 -18.59 10.92
C THR A 112 13.52 -18.37 10.97
N THR A 113 13.96 -17.15 11.26
CA THR A 113 15.39 -16.84 11.45
C THR A 113 15.75 -16.74 12.93
N GLY A 114 16.83 -17.39 13.34
CA GLY A 114 17.39 -17.33 14.70
C GLY A 114 18.30 -16.12 14.94
N ASN A 115 18.95 -16.06 16.12
CA ASN A 115 19.96 -15.04 16.44
C ASN A 115 21.14 -15.11 15.46
N SER A 116 21.44 -14.00 14.76
CA SER A 116 22.47 -13.88 13.73
C SER A 116 22.35 -14.81 12.52
N GLY A 117 21.37 -15.74 12.50
CA GLY A 117 21.16 -16.76 11.46
C GLY A 117 20.49 -16.18 10.22
N SER A 118 21.19 -15.31 9.51
CA SER A 118 20.68 -14.71 8.27
C SER A 118 20.58 -15.75 7.15
N ILE A 119 19.67 -15.53 6.21
CA ILE A 119 19.50 -16.31 4.99
C ILE A 119 19.74 -15.38 3.79
N ASP A 120 20.68 -15.75 2.93
CA ASP A 120 20.83 -15.18 1.60
C ASP A 120 20.08 -16.06 0.61
N LEU A 121 18.88 -15.62 0.24
CA LEU A 121 17.94 -16.38 -0.58
C LEU A 121 18.05 -15.95 -2.05
N SER A 122 18.81 -16.71 -2.83
CA SER A 122 18.98 -16.49 -4.27
C SER A 122 18.05 -17.36 -5.12
N VAL A 123 17.45 -18.40 -4.53
CA VAL A 123 16.37 -19.17 -5.16
C VAL A 123 15.07 -18.39 -5.12
N LYS A 124 14.23 -18.61 -6.13
CA LYS A 124 12.92 -17.97 -6.24
C LYS A 124 11.94 -18.59 -5.24
N LEU A 125 11.26 -17.76 -4.44
CA LEU A 125 10.10 -18.18 -3.65
C LEU A 125 8.87 -18.32 -4.55
N THR A 126 8.17 -19.44 -4.43
CA THR A 126 6.94 -19.75 -5.19
C THR A 126 5.85 -20.27 -4.25
N GLY A 127 4.65 -20.54 -4.77
CA GLY A 127 3.57 -21.18 -4.02
C GLY A 127 2.23 -20.45 -4.17
N SER A 128 1.12 -21.17 -3.98
CA SER A 128 -0.23 -20.59 -4.05
C SER A 128 -0.74 -20.11 -2.68
N HIS A 129 0.14 -19.55 -1.86
CA HIS A 129 -0.14 -19.09 -0.50
C HIS A 129 0.79 -17.95 -0.06
N GLY A 130 0.39 -17.27 1.01
CA GLY A 130 1.21 -16.21 1.62
C GLY A 130 2.50 -16.74 2.24
N LEU A 131 3.34 -15.81 2.69
CA LEU A 131 4.59 -16.08 3.38
C LEU A 131 4.57 -15.45 4.77
N THR A 132 4.89 -16.23 5.80
CA THR A 132 5.18 -15.70 7.13
C THR A 132 6.68 -15.72 7.38
N LEU A 133 7.28 -14.56 7.67
CA LEU A 133 8.63 -14.47 8.20
C LEU A 133 8.56 -14.07 9.67
N THR A 134 9.17 -14.90 10.51
CA THR A 134 9.34 -14.61 11.93
C THR A 134 10.81 -14.67 12.31
N SER A 135 11.20 -13.92 13.34
CA SER A 135 12.50 -14.12 13.97
C SER A 135 12.34 -14.29 15.46
N THR A 136 13.11 -15.24 16.01
CA THR A 136 13.22 -15.48 17.45
C THR A 136 14.33 -14.65 18.08
N GLY A 137 15.12 -13.93 17.29
CA GLY A 137 16.24 -13.15 17.79
C GLY A 137 15.82 -11.80 18.38
N ALA A 138 16.65 -11.23 19.26
CA ALA A 138 16.39 -9.88 19.77
C ALA A 138 16.59 -8.83 18.67
N ALA A 139 15.91 -7.69 18.78
CA ALA A 139 16.14 -6.56 17.87
C ALA A 139 17.62 -6.10 17.93
N GLY A 140 18.23 -5.93 16.76
CA GLY A 140 19.67 -5.68 16.59
C GLY A 140 20.52 -6.95 16.43
N SER A 141 20.00 -8.13 16.79
CA SER A 141 20.69 -9.42 16.67
C SER A 141 19.88 -10.47 15.91
N GLN A 142 18.74 -10.08 15.34
CA GLN A 142 17.91 -10.99 14.58
C GLN A 142 18.60 -11.42 13.28
N GLY A 143 18.43 -12.69 12.90
CA GLY A 143 18.78 -13.15 11.56
C GLY A 143 17.91 -12.46 10.52
N ARG A 144 18.52 -12.04 9.41
CA ARG A 144 17.83 -11.37 8.31
C ARG A 144 17.45 -12.36 7.22
N LEU A 145 16.29 -12.19 6.58
CA LEU A 145 16.03 -12.80 5.29
C LEU A 145 16.41 -11.81 4.19
N ASN A 146 17.45 -12.12 3.43
CA ASN A 146 17.91 -11.31 2.31
C ASN A 146 17.40 -11.95 1.01
N ILE A 147 16.36 -11.39 0.43
CA ILE A 147 15.80 -11.87 -0.83
C ILE A 147 16.61 -11.26 -1.98
N LYS A 148 17.13 -12.13 -2.86
CA LYS A 148 17.95 -11.77 -4.03
C LYS A 148 17.31 -12.17 -5.36
N ALA A 149 16.17 -12.86 -5.32
CA ALA A 149 15.35 -13.21 -6.48
C ALA A 149 13.90 -12.81 -6.23
N ALA A 150 13.25 -12.17 -7.20
CA ALA A 150 11.87 -11.71 -7.09
C ALA A 150 10.92 -12.89 -6.83
N ALA A 151 10.16 -12.84 -5.74
CA ALA A 151 9.22 -13.88 -5.37
C ALA A 151 7.96 -13.87 -6.24
N ASP A 152 7.30 -15.03 -6.35
CA ASP A 152 6.12 -15.25 -7.20
C ASP A 152 5.13 -16.20 -6.50
N TYR A 153 5.02 -16.07 -5.19
CA TYR A 153 3.93 -16.69 -4.44
C TYR A 153 2.69 -15.79 -4.46
N THR A 154 1.51 -16.36 -4.18
CA THR A 154 0.26 -15.61 -4.13
C THR A 154 -0.22 -15.39 -2.70
N GLY A 155 -0.74 -14.23 -2.36
CA GLY A 155 -1.25 -13.94 -1.02
C GLY A 155 -0.28 -13.10 -0.22
N ASP A 156 -0.61 -12.88 1.05
CA ASP A 156 0.02 -11.83 1.85
C ASP A 156 1.38 -12.25 2.46
N THR A 157 2.23 -11.26 2.68
CA THR A 157 3.51 -11.39 3.37
C THR A 157 3.32 -10.89 4.78
N THR A 158 3.54 -11.74 5.77
CA THR A 158 3.43 -11.39 7.20
C THR A 158 4.80 -11.39 7.84
N LEU A 159 5.18 -10.28 8.47
CA LEU A 159 6.34 -10.17 9.34
C LEU A 159 5.88 -10.17 10.80
N SER A 160 6.46 -11.06 11.61
CA SER A 160 6.16 -11.17 13.04
C SER A 160 7.41 -11.23 13.92
N GLY A 161 7.22 -11.03 15.23
CA GLY A 161 8.33 -10.96 16.18
C GLY A 161 9.27 -9.82 15.83
N THR A 162 10.56 -10.12 15.66
CA THR A 162 11.59 -9.16 15.27
C THR A 162 12.05 -9.35 13.81
N ALA A 163 11.24 -10.03 12.99
CA ALA A 163 11.56 -10.34 11.60
C ALA A 163 12.20 -9.17 10.85
N TYR A 164 13.30 -9.44 10.16
CA TYR A 164 14.06 -8.47 9.38
C TYR A 164 14.17 -8.96 7.94
N LEU A 165 13.39 -8.35 7.06
CA LEU A 165 13.39 -8.62 5.64
C LEU A 165 14.20 -7.57 4.90
N LEU A 166 15.10 -8.03 4.04
CA LEU A 166 15.97 -7.19 3.23
C LEU A 166 15.71 -7.46 1.74
N SER A 167 15.31 -6.43 1.01
CA SER A 167 15.33 -6.43 -0.46
C SER A 167 16.77 -6.17 -0.91
N ASP A 168 17.51 -7.24 -1.19
CA ASP A 168 18.94 -7.16 -1.50
C ASP A 168 19.18 -7.30 -3.01
N ASN A 169 19.49 -6.18 -3.65
CA ASN A 169 19.84 -6.10 -5.07
C ASN A 169 18.77 -6.61 -6.06
N VAL A 170 17.52 -6.71 -5.63
CA VAL A 170 16.40 -7.13 -6.47
C VAL A 170 15.20 -6.22 -6.22
N SER A 171 14.62 -5.70 -7.30
CA SER A 171 13.33 -5.01 -7.25
C SER A 171 12.20 -6.01 -7.20
N ASN A 172 11.10 -5.67 -6.53
CA ASN A 172 9.98 -6.57 -6.29
C ASN A 172 10.43 -7.89 -5.66
N ALA A 173 11.27 -7.80 -4.61
CA ALA A 173 11.64 -8.95 -3.78
C ALA A 173 10.41 -9.69 -3.28
N LEU A 174 9.37 -8.95 -2.92
CA LEU A 174 8.04 -9.49 -2.61
C LEU A 174 7.10 -9.43 -3.84
N PRO A 175 6.10 -10.32 -3.94
CA PRO A 175 5.14 -10.29 -5.03
C PRO A 175 4.33 -8.98 -5.03
N ILE A 176 4.05 -8.42 -6.21
CA ILE A 176 3.34 -7.14 -6.33
C ILE A 176 1.89 -7.17 -5.80
N THR A 177 1.31 -8.36 -5.68
CA THR A 177 -0.06 -8.59 -5.22
C THR A 177 -0.15 -8.79 -3.71
N THR A 178 0.97 -8.84 -3.00
CA THR A 178 1.00 -9.07 -1.55
C THR A 178 0.55 -7.84 -0.77
N THR A 179 -0.24 -8.02 0.28
CA THR A 179 -0.25 -7.04 1.39
C THR A 179 0.89 -7.37 2.34
N LEU A 180 1.73 -6.39 2.66
CA LEU A 180 2.79 -6.54 3.65
C LEU A 180 2.25 -6.21 5.04
N ASN A 181 2.01 -7.25 5.84
CA ASN A 181 1.51 -7.15 7.22
C ASN A 181 2.68 -7.14 8.20
N MET A 182 2.95 -6.01 8.86
CA MET A 182 4.13 -5.84 9.72
C MET A 182 3.75 -5.68 11.18
N SER A 183 4.15 -6.63 12.01
CA SER A 183 4.04 -6.49 13.47
C SER A 183 5.05 -5.47 14.02
N SER A 184 4.79 -4.95 15.23
CA SER A 184 5.76 -4.14 15.97
C SER A 184 7.11 -4.84 16.08
N GLY A 185 8.20 -4.09 15.94
CA GLY A 185 9.58 -4.60 16.02
C GLY A 185 10.11 -5.23 14.73
N THR A 186 9.26 -5.44 13.72
CA THR A 186 9.69 -5.95 12.41
C THR A 186 10.28 -4.85 11.53
N THR A 187 11.14 -5.24 10.58
CA THR A 187 11.78 -4.31 9.64
C THR A 187 11.68 -4.85 8.21
N PHE A 188 11.28 -3.99 7.28
CA PHE A 188 11.49 -4.16 5.85
C PHE A 188 12.47 -3.08 5.37
N ARG A 189 13.61 -3.50 4.80
CA ARG A 189 14.65 -2.57 4.36
C ARG A 189 15.01 -2.72 2.89
N PHE A 190 15.21 -1.58 2.24
CA PHE A 190 15.86 -1.46 0.94
C PHE A 190 17.37 -1.33 1.13
N ALA A 191 18.15 -2.27 0.58
CA ALA A 191 19.58 -2.38 0.87
C ALA A 191 20.49 -1.73 -0.19
N LYS A 192 20.02 -1.64 -1.44
CA LYS A 192 20.82 -1.27 -2.61
C LYS A 192 20.17 -0.16 -3.42
N ASN A 193 21.01 0.63 -4.10
CA ASN A 193 20.58 1.80 -4.84
C ASN A 193 19.64 1.41 -5.98
N GLY A 194 18.60 2.21 -6.21
CA GLY A 194 17.64 2.01 -7.31
C GLY A 194 16.71 0.80 -7.15
N VAL A 195 16.76 0.08 -6.02
CA VAL A 195 15.82 -1.02 -5.75
C VAL A 195 14.44 -0.46 -5.44
N THR A 196 13.43 -0.98 -6.13
CA THR A 196 12.03 -0.61 -5.96
C THR A 196 11.20 -1.80 -5.48
N GLN A 197 10.09 -1.54 -4.80
CA GLN A 197 9.15 -2.58 -4.38
C GLN A 197 7.74 -2.08 -4.62
N GLU A 198 6.94 -2.86 -5.33
CA GLU A 198 5.49 -2.68 -5.41
C GLU A 198 4.79 -3.74 -4.55
N ILE A 199 3.79 -3.35 -3.77
CA ILE A 199 2.94 -4.25 -2.98
C ILE A 199 1.49 -3.76 -3.03
N ALA A 200 0.52 -4.64 -2.81
CA ALA A 200 -0.90 -4.30 -2.84
C ALA A 200 -1.36 -3.42 -1.66
N GLY A 201 -0.57 -3.40 -0.57
CA GLY A 201 -0.80 -2.51 0.57
C GLY A 201 0.22 -2.76 1.68
N LEU A 202 0.33 -1.80 2.58
CA LEU A 202 1.18 -1.88 3.76
C LEU A 202 0.31 -1.79 5.03
N ALA A 203 0.44 -2.75 5.93
CA ALA A 203 -0.36 -2.84 7.14
C ALA A 203 0.47 -3.01 8.41
N GLY A 204 -0.10 -2.63 9.55
CA GLY A 204 0.48 -2.83 10.87
C GLY A 204 1.41 -1.71 11.31
N ASN A 205 2.41 -2.02 12.13
CA ASN A 205 3.19 -1.05 12.89
C ASN A 205 4.70 -1.36 12.98
N GLY A 206 5.25 -2.04 11.96
CA GLY A 206 6.69 -2.26 11.83
C GLY A 206 7.48 -1.02 11.37
N THR A 207 8.69 -1.26 10.83
CA THR A 207 9.57 -0.22 10.30
C THR A 207 9.91 -0.47 8.83
N VAL A 208 9.59 0.49 7.96
CA VAL A 208 10.10 0.52 6.59
C VAL A 208 11.27 1.50 6.53
N THR A 209 12.41 1.09 5.99
CA THR A 209 13.58 1.98 5.90
C THR A 209 14.39 1.73 4.64
N SER A 210 15.14 2.75 4.21
CA SER A 210 16.15 2.59 3.17
C SER A 210 17.54 2.98 3.68
N SER A 211 18.54 2.16 3.36
CA SER A 211 19.96 2.50 3.51
C SER A 211 20.61 2.89 2.18
N ALA A 212 19.80 3.10 1.14
CA ALA A 212 20.25 3.26 -0.24
C ALA A 212 19.53 4.42 -0.92
N THR A 213 20.10 4.94 -2.01
CA THR A 213 19.49 6.05 -2.77
C THR A 213 18.54 5.53 -3.84
N GLY A 214 17.52 6.33 -4.18
CA GLY A 214 16.57 6.00 -5.25
C GLY A 214 15.63 4.84 -4.93
N SER A 215 15.46 4.48 -3.65
CA SER A 215 14.49 3.45 -3.27
C SER A 215 13.06 3.98 -3.36
N VAL A 216 12.17 3.19 -3.96
CA VAL A 216 10.75 3.53 -4.11
C VAL A 216 9.90 2.40 -3.58
N LEU A 217 9.01 2.72 -2.63
CA LEU A 217 7.92 1.84 -2.21
C LEU A 217 6.62 2.28 -2.87
N THR A 218 6.08 1.44 -3.75
CA THR A 218 4.78 1.66 -4.40
C THR A 218 3.70 0.81 -3.74
N LEU A 219 2.65 1.47 -3.28
CA LEU A 219 1.48 0.88 -2.62
C LEU A 219 0.33 0.84 -3.64
N ARG A 220 0.16 -0.30 -4.31
CA ARG A 220 -0.87 -0.56 -5.32
C ARG A 220 -2.19 -0.99 -4.68
N THR A 221 -2.82 -0.05 -4.00
CA THR A 221 -4.06 -0.26 -3.26
C THR A 221 -5.16 -0.91 -4.12
N LYS A 222 -5.91 -1.83 -3.54
CA LYS A 222 -6.98 -2.58 -4.24
C LYS A 222 -8.33 -1.91 -4.06
N SER A 223 -9.13 -1.85 -5.13
CA SER A 223 -10.49 -1.27 -5.08
C SER A 223 -11.32 -1.81 -3.92
N GLY A 224 -11.97 -0.91 -3.19
CA GLY A 224 -12.79 -1.24 -2.01
C GLY A 224 -12.02 -1.69 -0.77
N VAL A 225 -10.68 -1.71 -0.82
CA VAL A 225 -9.83 -2.09 0.31
C VAL A 225 -9.17 -0.85 0.90
N THR A 226 -9.19 -0.77 2.24
CA THR A 226 -8.39 0.17 3.01
C THR A 226 -7.32 -0.60 3.77
N THR A 227 -6.06 -0.26 3.56
CA THR A 227 -4.93 -0.86 4.29
C THR A 227 -4.33 0.18 5.23
N ALA A 228 -4.22 -0.14 6.52
CA ALA A 228 -3.81 0.80 7.55
C ALA A 228 -2.42 0.50 8.11
N TYR A 229 -1.52 1.49 8.03
CA TYR A 229 -0.17 1.43 8.57
C TYR A 229 0.08 2.54 9.58
N SER A 230 0.45 2.17 10.79
CA SER A 230 0.78 3.08 11.90
C SER A 230 2.25 2.95 12.35
N GLY A 231 3.09 2.29 11.54
CA GLY A 231 4.49 2.06 11.84
C GLY A 231 5.38 3.25 11.51
N SER A 232 6.70 3.02 11.49
CA SER A 232 7.68 4.05 11.13
C SER A 232 8.14 3.90 9.68
N MET A 233 8.44 5.02 9.03
CA MET A 233 9.07 5.04 7.71
C MET A 233 10.23 6.01 7.73
N GLY A 234 11.39 5.61 7.20
CA GLY A 234 12.57 6.46 7.28
C GLY A 234 13.71 6.03 6.37
N PHE A 235 14.89 6.51 6.72
CA PHE A 235 16.14 6.23 6.02
C PHE A 235 17.29 6.14 7.03
N THR A 236 18.40 5.56 6.59
CA THR A 236 19.65 5.41 7.35
C THR A 236 20.84 5.62 6.42
N GLY A 237 22.00 6.02 6.94
CA GLY A 237 23.25 6.04 6.16
C GLY A 237 23.22 6.86 4.86
N GLY A 238 22.45 7.96 4.82
CA GLY A 238 22.27 8.77 3.61
C GLY A 238 21.28 8.21 2.59
N GLY A 239 20.52 7.17 2.94
CA GLY A 239 19.48 6.60 2.09
C GLY A 239 18.35 7.58 1.74
N VAL A 240 17.64 7.27 0.66
CA VAL A 240 16.45 7.98 0.21
C VAL A 240 15.33 6.98 -0.03
N LEU A 241 14.20 7.19 0.63
CA LEU A 241 12.98 6.42 0.42
C LEU A 241 11.87 7.33 -0.09
N SER A 242 11.39 7.07 -1.30
CA SER A 242 10.18 7.69 -1.85
C SER A 242 9.00 6.73 -1.71
N VAL A 243 7.80 7.30 -1.57
CA VAL A 243 6.55 6.54 -1.45
C VAL A 243 5.62 6.93 -2.59
N VAL A 244 5.07 5.94 -3.28
CA VAL A 244 4.06 6.11 -4.31
C VAL A 244 2.79 5.40 -3.88
N VAL A 245 1.66 6.09 -3.83
CA VAL A 245 0.34 5.47 -3.74
C VAL A 245 -0.25 5.38 -5.14
N ALA A 246 -0.69 4.19 -5.48
CA ALA A 246 -1.30 3.86 -6.75
C ALA A 246 -2.47 2.88 -6.55
N GLY A 247 -3.10 2.46 -7.65
CA GLY A 247 -4.22 1.53 -7.62
C GLY A 247 -5.56 2.25 -7.44
N SER A 248 -6.51 1.62 -6.77
CA SER A 248 -7.89 2.12 -6.66
C SER A 248 -8.51 1.98 -5.27
N GLY A 249 -7.72 1.56 -4.28
CA GLY A 249 -8.11 1.50 -2.88
C GLY A 249 -7.60 2.68 -2.07
N THR A 250 -7.51 2.48 -0.76
CA THR A 250 -6.99 3.47 0.19
C THR A 250 -5.81 2.90 0.96
N GLN A 251 -4.70 3.63 1.00
CA GLN A 251 -3.64 3.41 1.97
C GLN A 251 -3.74 4.47 3.06
N THR A 252 -3.88 4.05 4.31
CA THR A 252 -3.79 4.92 5.47
C THR A 252 -2.39 4.90 6.07
N LEU A 253 -1.80 6.08 6.28
CA LEU A 253 -0.52 6.26 6.99
C LEU A 253 -0.76 7.12 8.24
N SER A 254 -0.78 6.50 9.41
CA SER A 254 -1.09 7.13 10.70
C SER A 254 0.06 7.08 11.72
N GLY A 255 1.21 6.55 11.34
CA GLY A 255 2.37 6.49 12.21
C GLY A 255 2.92 7.89 12.50
N GLY A 256 3.32 8.18 13.74
CA GLY A 256 3.91 9.48 14.08
C GLY A 256 5.32 9.71 13.49
N ASN A 257 5.97 8.64 13.01
CA ASN A 257 7.35 8.63 12.56
C ASN A 257 7.47 8.40 11.04
N LEU A 258 6.80 9.24 10.24
CA LEU A 258 6.91 9.25 8.78
C LEU A 258 8.05 10.19 8.34
N ASN A 259 9.28 9.74 8.57
CA ASN A 259 10.53 10.49 8.44
C ASN A 259 11.31 10.20 7.15
N TYR A 260 10.70 9.54 6.16
CA TYR A 260 11.34 9.33 4.87
C TYR A 260 11.54 10.68 4.15
N ASN A 261 12.65 10.80 3.42
CA ASN A 261 13.15 12.04 2.81
C ASN A 261 12.99 12.08 1.28
N GLY A 262 12.53 11.00 0.66
CA GLY A 262 12.12 11.01 -0.75
C GLY A 262 10.78 11.71 -0.95
N SER A 263 10.27 11.65 -2.17
CA SER A 263 8.98 12.24 -2.53
C SER A 263 7.81 11.37 -2.09
N THR A 264 6.65 11.99 -1.91
CA THR A 264 5.36 11.30 -1.80
C THR A 264 4.55 11.57 -3.06
N THR A 265 4.18 10.54 -3.80
CA THR A 265 3.37 10.67 -5.01
C THR A 265 2.05 9.93 -4.87
N VAL A 266 0.93 10.59 -5.12
CA VAL A 266 -0.41 10.00 -5.17
C VAL A 266 -0.86 9.95 -6.63
N SER A 267 -0.52 8.86 -7.31
CA SER A 267 -0.75 8.70 -8.75
C SER A 267 -2.14 8.15 -9.08
N SER A 268 -2.71 7.36 -8.18
CA SER A 268 -4.07 6.80 -8.26
C SER A 268 -4.47 6.29 -6.86
N GLY A 269 -5.73 5.90 -6.67
CA GLY A 269 -6.25 5.48 -5.36
C GLY A 269 -6.30 6.65 -4.37
N THR A 270 -6.30 6.33 -3.08
CA THR A 270 -6.33 7.32 -1.99
C THR A 270 -5.17 7.13 -1.03
N LEU A 271 -4.43 8.21 -0.75
CA LEU A 271 -3.55 8.30 0.40
C LEU A 271 -4.29 9.04 1.51
N LEU A 272 -4.62 8.34 2.59
CA LEU A 272 -5.20 8.93 3.80
C LEU A 272 -4.13 9.12 4.87
N LEU A 273 -3.84 10.37 5.20
CA LEU A 273 -2.90 10.71 6.27
C LEU A 273 -3.64 10.76 7.62
N GLY A 274 -3.18 9.96 8.57
CA GLY A 274 -3.54 10.07 9.99
C GLY A 274 -2.50 10.84 10.80
N ALA A 275 -1.35 11.15 10.19
CA ALA A 275 -0.24 11.85 10.79
C ALA A 275 0.48 12.72 9.74
N SER A 276 1.32 13.63 10.22
CA SER A 276 2.15 14.48 9.35
C SER A 276 3.26 13.69 8.65
N LEU A 277 3.60 14.12 7.43
CA LEU A 277 4.84 13.75 6.77
C LEU A 277 5.94 14.68 7.30
N ASN A 278 6.96 14.12 7.95
CA ASN A 278 7.93 14.97 8.67
C ASN A 278 9.05 15.46 7.74
N ASN A 279 9.51 14.62 6.82
CA ASN A 279 10.70 14.89 6.00
C ASN A 279 10.50 14.74 4.48
N SER A 280 9.28 14.44 4.01
CA SER A 280 9.03 14.23 2.57
C SER A 280 9.53 15.44 1.77
N SER A 281 10.37 15.20 0.75
CA SER A 281 11.01 16.27 -0.04
C SER A 281 10.09 16.92 -1.06
N SER A 282 8.93 16.30 -1.33
CA SER A 282 7.80 16.88 -2.05
C SER A 282 6.55 16.03 -1.84
N VAL A 283 5.38 16.61 -2.13
CA VAL A 283 4.13 15.87 -2.26
C VAL A 283 3.52 16.19 -3.63
N THR A 284 3.22 15.15 -4.41
CA THR A 284 2.67 15.29 -5.76
C THR A 284 1.38 14.48 -5.88
N VAL A 285 0.30 15.12 -6.30
CA VAL A 285 -0.96 14.45 -6.66
C VAL A 285 -1.09 14.47 -8.19
N SER A 286 -1.00 13.31 -8.81
CA SER A 286 -0.98 13.19 -10.28
C SER A 286 -2.14 12.38 -10.85
N GLY A 287 -3.05 11.90 -10.00
CA GLY A 287 -4.28 11.22 -10.44
C GLY A 287 -5.11 10.59 -9.32
N GLY A 288 -4.56 10.40 -8.12
CA GLY A 288 -5.31 9.89 -6.97
C GLY A 288 -5.89 10.98 -6.07
N THR A 289 -6.26 10.58 -4.85
CA THR A 289 -6.79 11.46 -3.81
C THR A 289 -5.82 11.55 -2.63
N LEU A 290 -5.37 12.77 -2.29
CA LEU A 290 -4.70 13.05 -1.03
C LEU A 290 -5.75 13.47 0.00
N ASN A 291 -5.81 12.78 1.13
CA ASN A 291 -6.76 13.03 2.21
C ASN A 291 -6.10 13.04 3.59
N SER A 292 -6.70 13.70 4.57
CA SER A 292 -6.32 13.58 5.98
C SER A 292 -7.50 13.27 6.92
N SER A 293 -7.19 12.60 8.03
CA SER A 293 -8.09 12.48 9.18
C SER A 293 -7.70 13.40 10.34
N ALA A 294 -6.51 14.01 10.29
CA ALA A 294 -5.98 14.90 11.32
C ALA A 294 -6.37 16.37 11.09
N LEU A 295 -6.58 17.12 12.17
CA LEU A 295 -7.00 18.54 12.13
C LEU A 295 -5.99 19.43 11.40
N ASP A 296 -4.70 19.17 11.56
CA ASP A 296 -3.62 19.85 10.88
C ASP A 296 -2.56 18.81 10.48
N THR A 297 -2.27 18.73 9.19
CA THR A 297 -1.36 17.76 8.60
C THR A 297 -0.25 18.47 7.87
N LYS A 298 1.00 18.28 8.33
CA LYS A 298 2.17 18.80 7.64
C LYS A 298 2.55 17.90 6.48
N LEU A 299 2.85 18.49 5.33
CA LEU A 299 3.13 17.79 4.07
C LEU A 299 4.63 17.67 3.75
N GLY A 300 5.46 17.52 4.78
CA GLY A 300 6.92 17.38 4.63
C GLY A 300 7.67 18.70 4.53
N ALA A 301 8.90 18.61 4.07
CA ALA A 301 9.82 19.73 3.88
C ALA A 301 9.74 20.33 2.46
N GLY A 302 9.02 19.66 1.56
CA GLY A 302 8.95 19.96 0.13
C GLY A 302 7.82 20.88 -0.32
N ALA A 303 7.88 21.24 -1.60
CA ALA A 303 6.74 21.83 -2.30
C ALA A 303 5.63 20.79 -2.50
N VAL A 304 4.40 21.29 -2.64
CA VAL A 304 3.21 20.48 -2.92
C VAL A 304 2.71 20.83 -4.31
N SER A 305 2.47 19.81 -5.13
CA SER A 305 1.97 19.99 -6.50
C SER A 305 0.81 19.07 -6.84
N MET A 306 -0.10 19.54 -7.70
CA MET A 306 -1.18 18.72 -8.26
C MET A 306 -1.30 18.96 -9.78
N SER A 307 -1.21 17.90 -10.58
CA SER A 307 -1.47 17.98 -12.02
C SER A 307 -2.83 17.41 -12.42
N SER A 308 -3.36 16.48 -11.62
CA SER A 308 -4.71 15.95 -11.74
C SER A 308 -5.11 15.26 -10.42
N GLY A 309 -6.29 14.65 -10.35
CA GLY A 309 -6.78 13.97 -9.14
C GLY A 309 -7.49 14.92 -8.17
N THR A 310 -7.42 14.60 -6.88
CA THR A 310 -8.16 15.33 -5.83
C THR A 310 -7.31 15.56 -4.58
N ILE A 311 -7.40 16.77 -4.03
CA ILE A 311 -7.00 17.07 -2.66
C ILE A 311 -8.30 17.24 -1.85
N ASP A 312 -8.52 16.34 -0.90
CA ASP A 312 -9.68 16.30 -0.03
C ASP A 312 -9.19 16.44 1.42
N ILE A 313 -9.15 17.68 1.93
CA ILE A 313 -8.32 18.02 3.10
C ILE A 313 -8.68 17.15 4.31
N ARG A 314 -9.96 17.08 4.66
CA ARG A 314 -10.42 16.27 5.79
C ARG A 314 -11.87 15.78 5.65
N GLY A 315 -12.30 15.48 4.42
CA GLY A 315 -13.61 14.92 4.14
C GLY A 315 -14.73 15.96 4.25
N SER A 316 -15.50 15.89 5.34
CA SER A 316 -16.62 16.79 5.64
C SER A 316 -16.42 17.60 6.92
N ALA A 317 -15.22 17.54 7.49
CA ALA A 317 -14.87 18.17 8.75
C ALA A 317 -13.70 19.10 8.50
N ALA A 318 -13.78 20.34 8.98
CA ALA A 318 -12.71 21.31 8.79
C ALA A 318 -11.33 20.76 9.24
N GLY A 319 -10.33 20.98 8.41
CA GLY A 319 -8.95 20.57 8.62
C GLY A 319 -7.97 21.44 7.83
N LYS A 320 -6.68 21.16 8.00
CA LYS A 320 -5.62 21.94 7.36
C LYS A 320 -4.53 21.06 6.79
N PHE A 321 -4.06 21.45 5.61
CA PHE A 321 -2.74 21.05 5.13
C PHE A 321 -1.75 22.18 5.32
N THR A 322 -0.64 21.89 5.98
CA THR A 322 0.41 22.86 6.27
C THR A 322 1.68 22.50 5.51
N LEU A 323 2.19 23.44 4.72
CA LEU A 323 3.45 23.34 4.01
C LEU A 323 4.61 23.84 4.88
N ALA A 324 5.81 23.35 4.61
CA ALA A 324 7.02 23.92 5.21
C ALA A 324 7.25 25.38 4.72
N ALA A 325 8.00 26.15 5.53
CA ALA A 325 8.29 27.54 5.22
C ALA A 325 9.03 27.70 3.88
N GLY A 326 8.62 28.69 3.10
CA GLY A 326 9.19 29.00 1.78
C GLY A 326 8.67 28.12 0.64
N GLN A 327 7.84 27.11 0.93
CA GLN A 327 7.43 26.14 -0.08
C GLN A 327 6.19 26.59 -0.85
N ASN A 328 6.17 26.25 -2.13
CA ASN A 328 5.07 26.58 -3.04
C ASN A 328 3.98 25.51 -3.03
N PHE A 329 2.74 25.96 -3.23
CA PHE A 329 1.61 25.12 -3.57
C PHE A 329 1.22 25.38 -5.03
N THR A 330 1.40 24.40 -5.92
CA THR A 330 1.18 24.61 -7.37
C THR A 330 0.22 23.59 -7.94
N THR A 331 -0.77 24.05 -8.69
CA THR A 331 -1.73 23.17 -9.35
C THR A 331 -1.86 23.53 -10.83
N THR A 332 -1.90 22.51 -11.69
CA THR A 332 -2.06 22.64 -13.15
C THR A 332 -3.27 21.89 -13.69
N GLY A 333 -4.10 21.36 -12.78
CA GLY A 333 -5.28 20.57 -13.03
C GLY A 333 -5.76 19.90 -11.74
N GLY A 334 -6.92 19.25 -11.80
CA GLY A 334 -7.49 18.52 -10.66
C GLY A 334 -8.46 19.34 -9.81
N THR A 335 -8.89 18.73 -8.70
CA THR A 335 -9.90 19.29 -7.79
C THR A 335 -9.35 19.45 -6.39
N ILE A 336 -9.57 20.59 -5.75
CA ILE A 336 -9.36 20.78 -4.31
C ILE A 336 -10.74 20.94 -3.68
N LYS A 337 -11.03 20.13 -2.67
CA LYS A 337 -12.25 20.25 -1.88
C LYS A 337 -12.01 21.12 -0.66
N PHE A 338 -12.97 22.00 -0.36
CA PHE A 338 -12.98 22.83 0.82
C PHE A 338 -14.34 22.75 1.51
N ASP A 339 -14.37 22.27 2.75
CA ASP A 339 -15.49 22.48 3.66
C ASP A 339 -15.55 23.93 4.12
N LEU A 340 -16.71 24.58 3.98
CA LEU A 340 -16.97 25.96 4.40
C LEU A 340 -18.04 26.01 5.49
N GLY A 341 -17.95 26.98 6.40
CA GLY A 341 -18.92 27.18 7.48
C GLY A 341 -18.25 27.71 8.74
N THR A 342 -18.71 27.29 9.91
CA THR A 342 -18.09 27.66 11.20
C THR A 342 -16.64 27.20 11.34
N GLY A 343 -16.29 26.10 10.67
CA GLY A 343 -14.91 25.67 10.42
C GLY A 343 -14.68 25.68 8.92
N THR A 344 -13.52 26.15 8.48
CA THR A 344 -13.13 26.18 7.07
C THR A 344 -11.87 25.38 6.88
N ASP A 345 -11.86 24.54 5.86
CA ASP A 345 -10.65 23.91 5.37
C ASP A 345 -9.62 24.94 4.91
N GLN A 346 -8.33 24.66 5.14
CA GLN A 346 -7.25 25.56 4.74
C GLN A 346 -6.03 24.83 4.18
N ILE A 347 -5.37 25.47 3.22
CA ILE A 347 -3.99 25.17 2.84
C ILE A 347 -3.12 26.31 3.36
N ILE A 348 -2.16 25.99 4.23
CA ILE A 348 -1.30 26.95 4.91
C ILE A 348 0.11 26.88 4.32
N GLY A 349 0.60 28.02 3.82
CA GLY A 349 2.00 28.26 3.53
C GLY A 349 2.69 29.04 4.65
N SER A 350 3.95 29.39 4.44
CA SER A 350 4.68 30.31 5.33
C SER A 350 5.86 30.94 4.60
N GLY A 351 6.28 32.13 5.05
CA GLY A 351 7.45 32.84 4.52
C GLY A 351 7.24 33.32 3.08
N VAL A 352 8.20 33.03 2.21
CA VAL A 352 8.21 33.53 0.82
C VAL A 352 7.44 32.67 -0.17
N GLY A 353 6.96 31.48 0.24
CA GLY A 353 6.25 30.55 -0.64
C GLY A 353 4.95 31.17 -1.18
N ALA A 354 4.56 30.79 -2.39
CA ALA A 354 3.36 31.25 -3.07
C ALA A 354 2.42 30.10 -3.44
N PHE A 355 1.14 30.42 -3.68
CA PHE A 355 0.21 29.48 -4.30
C PHE A 355 -0.06 29.84 -5.77
N SER A 356 -0.17 28.84 -6.64
CA SER A 356 -0.47 29.02 -8.05
C SER A 356 -1.53 28.00 -8.48
N LEU A 357 -2.68 28.48 -8.94
CA LEU A 357 -3.79 27.65 -9.38
C LEU A 357 -4.04 27.84 -10.86
N THR A 358 -3.67 26.84 -11.66
CA THR A 358 -3.91 26.80 -13.11
C THR A 358 -4.86 25.65 -13.43
N ASN A 359 -5.93 25.92 -14.18
CA ASN A 359 -6.92 24.92 -14.61
C ASN A 359 -7.49 24.05 -13.47
N THR A 360 -7.61 24.65 -12.28
CA THR A 360 -7.96 23.93 -11.04
C THR A 360 -9.41 24.16 -10.69
N THR A 361 -10.07 23.11 -10.21
CA THR A 361 -11.43 23.21 -9.67
C THR A 361 -11.38 23.32 -8.14
N LEU A 362 -12.00 24.34 -7.58
CA LEU A 362 -12.35 24.40 -6.17
C LEU A 362 -13.78 23.85 -6.01
N ALA A 363 -13.91 22.72 -5.35
CA ALA A 363 -15.20 22.10 -5.04
C ALA A 363 -15.57 22.45 -3.59
N LEU A 364 -16.57 23.29 -3.42
CA LEU A 364 -17.00 23.75 -2.11
C LEU A 364 -18.02 22.77 -1.52
N ILE A 365 -17.89 22.50 -0.23
CA ILE A 365 -18.87 21.77 0.56
C ILE A 365 -19.43 22.76 1.58
N LEU A 366 -20.69 23.14 1.42
CA LEU A 366 -21.33 24.16 2.26
C LEU A 366 -21.86 23.50 3.54
N GLY A 367 -21.12 23.67 4.62
CA GLY A 367 -21.43 23.15 5.94
C GLY A 367 -22.26 24.12 6.81
N THR A 368 -22.42 23.74 8.07
CA THR A 368 -23.16 24.55 9.06
C THR A 368 -22.49 25.90 9.29
N GLY A 369 -23.30 26.97 9.30
CA GLY A 369 -22.82 28.34 9.49
C GLY A 369 -22.20 28.97 8.24
N PHE A 370 -22.32 28.32 7.07
CA PHE A 370 -22.03 28.96 5.81
C PHE A 370 -23.03 30.09 5.53
N ASP A 371 -22.51 31.24 5.11
CA ASP A 371 -23.25 32.40 4.61
C ASP A 371 -22.51 33.00 3.40
N TYR A 372 -23.27 33.43 2.38
CA TYR A 372 -22.75 34.12 1.20
C TYR A 372 -22.25 35.54 1.50
N SER A 373 -22.67 36.16 2.60
CA SER A 373 -22.12 37.46 3.03
C SER A 373 -20.72 37.35 3.62
N ASN A 374 -20.30 36.15 4.01
CA ASN A 374 -19.00 35.90 4.61
C ASN A 374 -17.92 35.69 3.54
N SER A 375 -16.67 35.91 3.95
CA SER A 375 -15.49 35.54 3.18
C SER A 375 -14.73 34.44 3.91
N TYR A 376 -14.11 33.54 3.15
CA TYR A 376 -13.46 32.33 3.66
C TYR A 376 -12.00 32.29 3.24
N THR A 377 -11.09 32.23 4.20
CA THR A 377 -9.65 32.11 3.91
C THR A 377 -9.30 30.67 3.61
N LEU A 378 -9.14 30.33 2.33
CA LEU A 378 -8.80 28.98 1.87
C LEU A 378 -7.29 28.76 1.80
N PHE A 379 -6.55 29.80 1.42
CA PHE A 379 -5.09 29.82 1.40
C PHE A 379 -4.59 30.90 2.34
N SER A 380 -3.62 30.58 3.19
CA SER A 380 -3.06 31.54 4.15
C SER A 380 -1.56 31.34 4.35
N GLY A 381 -0.86 32.36 4.84
CA GLY A 381 0.57 32.31 5.12
C GLY A 381 1.49 32.33 3.89
N PHE A 382 0.93 32.33 2.68
CA PHE A 382 1.68 32.55 1.43
C PHE A 382 2.00 34.03 1.22
N SER A 383 3.08 34.32 0.49
CA SER A 383 3.45 35.67 0.06
C SER A 383 2.49 36.25 -0.97
N GLY A 384 1.75 35.39 -1.69
CA GLY A 384 0.73 35.75 -2.65
C GLY A 384 0.26 34.57 -3.48
N GLY A 385 -0.68 34.85 -4.39
CA GLY A 385 -1.35 33.89 -5.24
C GLY A 385 -1.30 34.26 -6.72
N SER A 386 -1.36 33.25 -7.59
CA SER A 386 -1.64 33.40 -9.03
C SER A 386 -2.78 32.48 -9.43
N LEU A 387 -3.72 32.97 -10.23
CA LEU A 387 -4.95 32.28 -10.60
C LEU A 387 -5.15 32.35 -12.11
N SER A 388 -5.35 31.21 -12.76
CA SER A 388 -5.64 31.10 -14.19
C SER A 388 -6.52 29.89 -14.48
N GLY A 389 -7.61 30.07 -15.25
CA GLY A 389 -8.53 28.96 -15.55
C GLY A 389 -9.15 28.31 -14.31
N LEU A 390 -9.35 29.09 -13.24
CA LEU A 390 -9.95 28.61 -12.00
C LEU A 390 -11.45 28.36 -12.22
N VAL A 391 -11.94 27.20 -11.77
CA VAL A 391 -13.37 26.89 -11.68
C VAL A 391 -13.73 26.76 -10.22
N VAL A 392 -14.82 27.40 -9.79
CA VAL A 392 -15.40 27.21 -8.45
C VAL A 392 -16.76 26.54 -8.61
N SER A 393 -17.04 25.53 -7.80
CA SER A 393 -18.26 24.72 -7.86
C SER A 393 -18.76 24.38 -6.45
N GLY A 394 -19.96 23.79 -6.33
CA GLY A 394 -20.52 23.43 -5.02
C GLY A 394 -21.18 24.60 -4.26
N TYR A 395 -21.60 25.64 -4.98
CA TYR A 395 -22.38 26.76 -4.44
C TYR A 395 -23.56 27.09 -5.37
N ASP A 396 -24.43 28.01 -4.95
CA ASP A 396 -25.53 28.52 -5.77
C ASP A 396 -24.99 29.45 -6.87
N THR A 397 -24.72 28.84 -8.03
CA THR A 397 -24.23 29.53 -9.23
C THR A 397 -25.31 30.33 -9.95
N THR A 398 -26.59 30.18 -9.55
CA THR A 398 -27.69 30.93 -10.17
C THR A 398 -27.76 32.34 -9.59
N ASN A 399 -27.62 32.46 -8.28
CA ASN A 399 -27.78 33.72 -7.57
C ASN A 399 -26.46 34.36 -7.14
N TYR A 400 -25.33 33.64 -7.21
CA TYR A 400 -24.04 34.16 -6.79
C TYR A 400 -22.94 33.87 -7.81
N THR A 401 -21.89 34.70 -7.78
CA THR A 401 -20.60 34.45 -8.41
C THR A 401 -19.54 34.34 -7.32
N ALA A 402 -18.77 33.26 -7.31
CA ALA A 402 -17.64 33.09 -6.41
C ALA A 402 -16.34 33.64 -7.02
N SER A 403 -15.50 34.27 -6.20
CA SER A 403 -14.18 34.77 -6.59
C SER A 403 -13.15 34.47 -5.52
N LEU A 404 -12.00 33.92 -5.91
CA LEU A 404 -10.84 33.76 -5.05
C LEU A 404 -9.86 34.91 -5.34
N SER A 405 -9.43 35.61 -4.30
CA SER A 405 -8.39 36.63 -4.43
C SER A 405 -6.97 36.04 -4.43
N ASN A 406 -5.99 36.81 -4.92
CA ASN A 406 -4.57 36.45 -4.83
C ASN A 406 -4.05 36.42 -3.37
N ALA A 407 -4.83 36.89 -2.40
CA ALA A 407 -4.54 36.74 -0.98
C ALA A 407 -5.06 35.42 -0.38
N GLY A 408 -5.75 34.59 -1.18
CA GLY A 408 -6.27 33.29 -0.75
C GLY A 408 -7.64 33.32 -0.09
N VAL A 409 -8.34 34.47 -0.17
CA VAL A 409 -9.67 34.67 0.40
C VAL A 409 -10.74 34.49 -0.69
N LEU A 410 -11.66 33.56 -0.46
CA LEU A 410 -12.85 33.30 -1.26
C LEU A 410 -14.00 34.21 -0.80
N SER A 411 -14.67 34.86 -1.74
CA SER A 411 -15.87 35.66 -1.50
C SER A 411 -16.95 35.41 -2.56
N PHE A 412 -18.17 35.85 -2.27
CA PHE A 412 -19.31 35.72 -3.16
C PHE A 412 -19.95 37.09 -3.41
N ALA A 413 -20.44 37.29 -4.63
CA ALA A 413 -21.23 38.46 -5.00
C ALA A 413 -22.55 38.00 -5.62
N ALA A 414 -23.65 38.66 -5.27
CA ALA A 414 -24.95 38.34 -5.85
C ALA A 414 -24.93 38.64 -7.36
N VAL A 415 -25.45 37.72 -8.17
CA VAL A 415 -25.72 37.96 -9.58
C VAL A 415 -26.85 38.98 -9.66
N PRO A 416 -26.66 40.14 -10.31
CA PRO A 416 -27.72 41.13 -10.42
C PRO A 416 -28.94 40.53 -11.12
N GLU A 417 -30.11 40.57 -10.47
CA GLU A 417 -31.35 40.24 -11.15
C GLU A 417 -31.55 41.18 -12.35
N PRO A 418 -32.04 40.70 -13.50
CA PRO A 418 -32.44 41.58 -14.59
C PRO A 418 -33.47 42.56 -14.04
N SER A 419 -33.15 43.85 -14.00
CA SER A 419 -34.04 44.84 -13.38
C SER A 419 -35.47 44.70 -13.90
N THR A 420 -36.46 44.73 -13.00
CA THR A 420 -37.89 44.69 -13.35
C THR A 420 -38.25 45.82 -14.33
N ILE A 421 -37.47 46.91 -14.35
CA ILE A 421 -37.57 48.01 -15.31
C ILE A 421 -37.22 47.56 -16.73
N ALA A 422 -36.19 46.73 -16.92
CA ALA A 422 -35.84 46.19 -18.24
C ALA A 422 -36.92 45.23 -18.78
N LEU A 423 -37.47 44.36 -17.93
CA LEU A 423 -38.62 43.52 -18.30
C LEU A 423 -39.88 44.36 -18.55
N GLY A 424 -40.12 45.37 -17.72
CA GLY A 424 -41.25 46.28 -17.84
C GLY A 424 -41.20 47.12 -19.12
N ALA A 425 -40.02 47.64 -19.48
CA ALA A 425 -39.81 48.39 -20.72
C ALA A 425 -40.02 47.50 -21.96
N LEU A 426 -39.60 46.24 -21.91
CA LEU A 426 -39.85 45.26 -22.98
C LEU A 426 -41.34 44.91 -23.09
N GLY A 427 -42.03 44.76 -21.96
CA GLY A 427 -43.47 44.55 -21.89
C GLY A 427 -44.25 45.73 -22.47
N VAL A 428 -43.89 46.97 -22.11
CA VAL A 428 -44.50 48.19 -22.66
C VAL A 428 -44.21 48.33 -24.16
N ALA A 429 -42.99 48.03 -24.62
CA ALA A 429 -42.65 48.04 -26.04
C ALA A 429 -43.45 47.01 -26.85
N LEU A 430 -43.68 45.80 -26.32
CA LEU A 430 -44.53 44.78 -26.94
C LEU A 430 -46.00 45.20 -27.00
N ILE A 431 -46.53 45.83 -25.94
CA ILE A 431 -47.88 46.38 -25.92
C ILE A 431 -47.99 47.52 -26.95
N ALA A 432 -47.02 48.43 -27.00
CA ALA A 432 -46.99 49.54 -27.97
C ALA A 432 -46.90 49.02 -29.42
N PHE A 433 -46.11 47.97 -29.68
CA PHE A 433 -46.03 47.33 -31.00
C PHE A 433 -47.35 46.64 -31.39
N ARG A 434 -48.03 46.01 -30.44
CA ARG A 434 -49.33 45.36 -30.67
C ARG A 434 -50.46 46.37 -30.89
N LEU A 435 -50.42 47.51 -30.19
CA LEU A 435 -51.35 48.64 -30.41
C LEU A 435 -51.11 49.30 -31.77
N ARG A 436 -49.86 49.45 -32.21
CA ARG A 436 -49.52 49.98 -33.54
C ARG A 436 -50.02 49.09 -34.70
N ARG A 437 -50.08 47.77 -34.50
CA ARG A 437 -50.61 46.81 -35.49
C ARG A 437 -52.14 46.77 -35.60
N ARG A 438 -52.88 47.29 -34.61
CA ARG A 438 -54.35 47.39 -34.65
C ARG A 438 -54.87 48.71 -35.24
N ALA A 439 -53.98 49.66 -35.53
CA ALA A 439 -54.31 50.98 -36.05
C ALA A 439 -54.08 51.13 -37.57
N ILE A 440 -54.02 50.02 -38.31
CA ILE A 440 -53.96 49.99 -39.78
C ILE A 440 -55.20 49.26 -40.30
#